data_AF-A0A965PLY0-F1
#
_entry.id   AF-A0A965PLY0-F1
#
_cell.length_a   1.000
_cell.length_b   1.000
_cell.length_c   1.000
_cell.angle_alpha   90.00
_cell.angle_beta   90.00
_cell.angle_gamma   90.00
#
_symmetry.space_group_name_H-M   'P 1'
#
loop_
_entity.id
_entity.type
_entity.pdbx_description
1 polymer ?
#
loop_
_entity_poly.entity_id
_entity_poly.type
_entity_poly.pdbx_seq_one_letter_code
_entity_poly.pdbx_strand_id
1 'polypeptide(L)' 'MMDKADLKQDKKMIASAVHKHERAKHKGQPMTKLKKGGPTGEMMRKMGRNLARVANQRGR' A
#
# COMPACT_ATOMS: atom_id res chain seq x y z
N MET A 1 6.58 -14.89 -13.35
CA MET A 1 5.71 -14.51 -12.22
C MET A 1 6.56 -13.68 -11.28
N MET A 2 6.10 -12.51 -10.84
CA MET A 2 6.87 -11.70 -9.89
C MET A 2 6.64 -12.24 -8.49
N ASP A 3 7.70 -12.65 -7.81
CA ASP A 3 7.55 -13.36 -6.55
C ASP A 3 7.07 -12.41 -5.45
N LYS A 4 6.27 -12.94 -4.52
CA LYS A 4 5.76 -12.16 -3.38
C LYS A 4 6.89 -11.61 -2.51
N ALA A 5 8.08 -12.23 -2.58
CA ALA A 5 9.31 -11.76 -1.94
C ALA A 5 9.81 -10.46 -2.59
N ASP A 6 9.89 -10.42 -3.92
CA ASP A 6 10.32 -9.24 -4.69
C ASP A 6 9.39 -8.06 -4.43
N LEU A 7 8.08 -8.28 -4.47
CA LEU A 7 7.09 -7.24 -4.21
C LEU A 7 7.20 -6.65 -2.78
N LYS A 8 7.60 -7.45 -1.80
CA LYS A 8 7.85 -6.95 -0.43
C LYS A 8 9.14 -6.13 -0.36
N GLN A 9 10.19 -6.61 -1.03
CA GLN A 9 11.47 -5.93 -1.10
C GLN A 9 11.35 -4.57 -1.79
N ASP A 10 10.66 -4.51 -2.93
CA ASP A 10 10.41 -3.28 -3.67
C ASP A 10 9.62 -2.26 -2.85
N LYS A 11 8.55 -2.70 -2.18
CA LYS A 11 7.77 -1.84 -1.29
C LYS A 11 8.60 -1.27 -0.14
N LYS A 12 9.50 -2.07 0.43
CA LYS A 12 10.41 -1.63 1.50
C LYS A 12 11.42 -0.61 0.99
N MET A 13 11.97 -0.83 -0.20
CA MET A 13 12.92 0.08 -0.84
C MET A 13 12.28 1.45 -1.11
N ILE A 14 11.11 1.45 -1.76
CA ILE A 14 10.35 2.68 -2.08
C ILE A 14 9.93 3.41 -0.81
N ALA A 15 9.38 2.71 0.19
CA ALA A 15 8.99 3.32 1.46
C ALA A 15 10.20 3.98 2.14
N SER A 16 11.35 3.31 2.14
CA SER A 16 12.58 3.84 2.75
C SER A 16 13.05 5.13 2.06
N ALA A 17 12.98 5.19 0.73
CA ALA A 17 13.34 6.38 -0.04
C ALA A 17 12.38 7.55 0.22
N VAL A 18 11.06 7.29 0.17
CA VAL A 18 10.03 8.30 0.45
C VAL A 18 10.14 8.83 1.87
N HIS A 19 10.29 7.95 2.87
CA HIS A 19 10.40 8.39 4.26
C HIS A 19 11.70 9.14 4.55
N LYS A 20 12.81 8.81 3.87
CA LYS A 20 14.05 9.60 3.94
C LYS A 20 13.84 11.01 3.38
N HIS A 21 13.19 11.11 2.22
CA HIS A 21 12.82 12.39 1.62
C HIS A 21 11.91 13.22 2.55
N GLU A 22 10.89 12.58 3.12
CA GLU A 22 9.94 13.23 4.03
C GLU A 22 10.60 13.68 5.34
N ARG A 23 11.46 12.86 5.96
CA ARG A 23 12.19 13.30 7.16
C ARG A 23 13.11 14.49 6.90
N ALA A 24 13.69 14.57 5.71
CA ALA A 24 14.59 15.66 5.33
C ALA A 24 13.82 16.95 5.01
N LYS A 25 12.71 16.85 4.25
CA LYS A 25 11.97 18.01 3.71
C LYS A 25 10.70 18.39 4.47
N HIS A 26 10.12 17.46 5.23
CA HIS A 26 8.84 17.63 5.95
C HIS A 26 9.02 17.32 7.44
N LYS A 27 9.91 18.05 8.11
CA LYS A 27 10.19 17.89 9.55
C LYS A 27 8.92 18.09 10.38
N GLY A 28 8.57 17.12 11.21
CA GLY A 28 7.39 17.16 12.09
C GLY A 28 6.09 16.66 11.47
N GLN A 29 6.06 16.34 10.17
CA GLN A 29 4.87 15.77 9.53
C GLN A 29 4.88 14.23 9.59
N PRO A 30 3.70 13.58 9.69
CA PRO A 30 3.62 12.13 9.69
C PRO A 30 4.06 11.55 8.35
N MET A 31 4.85 10.47 8.39
CA MET A 31 5.34 9.79 7.18
C MET A 31 4.18 9.24 6.34
N THR A 32 4.25 9.38 5.01
CA THR A 32 3.21 8.90 4.11
C THR A 32 3.14 7.38 4.12
N LYS A 33 1.97 6.83 4.48
CA LYS A 33 1.68 5.41 4.34
C LYS A 33 1.44 5.10 2.86
N LEU A 34 2.18 4.14 2.31
CA LEU A 34 1.92 3.63 0.96
C LEU A 34 0.50 3.02 0.92
N LYS A 35 -0.30 3.39 -0.09
CA LYS A 35 -1.66 2.85 -0.25
C LYS A 35 -1.60 1.33 -0.54
N LYS A 36 -2.59 0.58 -0.04
CA LYS A 36 -2.71 -0.89 -0.23
C LYS A 36 -2.92 -1.33 -1.69
N GLY A 37 -3.15 -0.40 -2.63
CA GLY A 37 -3.55 -0.69 -4.01
C GLY A 37 -5.06 -0.89 -4.15
N GLY A 38 -5.54 -1.17 -5.36
CA GLY A 38 -6.95 -1.48 -5.63
C GLY A 38 -7.37 -2.86 -5.09
N PRO A 39 -8.67 -3.13 -4.93
CA PRO A 39 -9.15 -4.46 -4.56
C PRO A 39 -8.77 -5.50 -5.62
N THR A 40 -8.37 -6.69 -5.18
CA THR A 40 -7.99 -7.78 -6.09
C THR A 40 -9.22 -8.41 -6.75
N GLY A 41 -9.02 -9.08 -7.89
CA GLY A 41 -10.10 -9.81 -8.57
C GLY A 41 -10.71 -10.92 -7.70
N GLU A 42 -9.90 -11.58 -6.87
CA GLU A 42 -10.34 -12.57 -5.89
C GLU A 42 -11.26 -11.94 -4.82
N MET A 43 -10.89 -10.78 -4.29
CA MET A 43 -11.73 -10.04 -3.33
C MET A 43 -13.07 -9.62 -3.96
N MET A 44 -13.04 -9.14 -5.21
CA MET A 44 -14.26 -8.77 -5.93
C MET A 44 -15.17 -9.99 -6.15
N ARG A 45 -14.61 -11.17 -6.42
CA ARG A 45 -15.38 -12.40 -6.62
C ARG A 45 -15.99 -12.93 -5.33
N LYS A 46 -15.28 -12.80 -4.20
CA LYS A 46 -15.74 -13.29 -2.89
C LYS A 46 -16.78 -12.39 -2.22
N MET A 47 -16.62 -11.07 -2.35
CA MET A 47 -17.43 -10.09 -1.60
C MET A 47 -18.34 -9.26 -2.49
N GLY A 48 -18.16 -9.28 -3.81
CA GLY A 48 -18.78 -8.32 -4.72
C GLY A 48 -18.03 -6.99 -4.76
N ARG A 49 -18.13 -6.27 -5.89
CA ARG A 49 -17.33 -5.07 -6.19
C ARG A 49 -17.37 -4.00 -5.09
N ASN A 50 -18.56 -3.68 -4.59
CA ASN A 50 -18.75 -2.59 -3.63
C ASN A 50 -18.21 -2.95 -2.25
N LEU A 51 -18.47 -4.16 -1.77
CA LEU A 51 -17.98 -4.63 -0.47
C LEU A 51 -16.47 -4.88 -0.50
N ALA A 52 -15.91 -5.41 -1.59
CA ALA A 52 -14.46 -5.56 -1.76
C ALA A 52 -13.74 -4.20 -1.66
N ARG A 53 -14.33 -3.14 -2.24
CA ARG A 53 -13.78 -1.79 -2.17
C ARG A 53 -13.79 -1.24 -0.75
N VAL A 54 -14.91 -1.39 -0.04
CA VAL A 54 -15.05 -0.94 1.36
C VAL A 54 -14.11 -1.74 2.28
N ALA A 55 -14.03 -3.06 2.12
CA ALA A 55 -13.14 -3.92 2.89
C ALA A 55 -11.66 -3.57 2.68
N ASN A 56 -11.25 -3.31 1.44
CA ASN A 56 -9.87 -2.89 1.13
C ASN A 56 -9.53 -1.50 1.71
N GLN A 57 -10.53 -0.63 1.89
CA GLN A 57 -10.38 0.70 2.47
C GLN A 57 -10.43 0.71 4.00
N ARG A 58 -11.18 -0.21 4.63
CA ARG A 58 -11.45 -0.25 6.08
C ARG A 58 -10.22 -0.45 6.98
N GLY A 59 -9.10 -0.90 6.45
CA GLY A 59 -7.87 -1.15 7.22
C GLY A 59 -6.70 -0.23 6.87
N ARG A 60 -6.95 0.99 6.42
CA ARG A 60 -5.92 1.99 6.10
C ARG A 60 -5.79 3.04 7.19
#